data_AF-A0A2G1WKK4-F1
#
_entry.id   AF-A0A2G1WKK4-F1
#
_cell.length_a   1.000
_cell.length_b   1.000
_cell.length_c   1.000
_cell.angle_alpha   90.00
_cell.angle_beta   90.00
_cell.angle_gamma   90.00
#
_symmetry.space_group_name_H-M   'P 1'
#
loop_
_entity.id
_entity.type
_entity.pdbx_description
1 polymer ?
#
loop_
_entity_poly.entity_id
_entity_poly.type
_entity_poly.pdbx_seq_one_letter_code
_entity_poly.pdbx_strand_id
1 'polypeptide(L)'
;MPSLRRRLVGAALLAAGAVTFGVAITIAPVIVPEVGTASGTPDIVVPSPVSLLAAPALLAAGSVLLVSGGATLRDAGLSARAALLAPALGAVGALAFGTGIGTEFGAPLTAFAASGTLTALSTGPPGTIAAGAAAGATVAPVVRAATTEDTVALLVGATLLLASIAVGSESPLTLAAGGVTGALAVGALWAIDPATWRP
;
A
#
# COMPACT_ATOMS: atom_id res chain seq x y z
N MET A 1 -5.54 -28.84 -16.02
CA MET A 1 -6.15 -27.54 -16.40
C MET A 1 -6.37 -26.57 -15.24
N PRO A 2 -6.86 -26.94 -14.05
CA PRO A 2 -7.13 -25.96 -12.98
C PRO A 2 -5.87 -25.24 -12.47
N SER A 3 -4.72 -25.92 -12.40
CA SER A 3 -3.43 -25.31 -12.01
C SER A 3 -2.91 -24.26 -12.99
N LEU A 4 -3.09 -24.47 -14.30
CA LEU A 4 -2.67 -23.48 -15.32
C LEU A 4 -3.52 -22.21 -15.24
N ARG A 5 -4.84 -22.37 -15.12
CA ARG A 5 -5.77 -21.24 -14.94
C ARG A 5 -5.41 -20.45 -13.68
N ARG A 6 -5.13 -21.12 -12.56
CA ARG A 6 -4.77 -20.46 -11.30
C ARG A 6 -3.45 -19.70 -11.39
N ARG A 7 -2.45 -20.26 -12.08
CA ARG A 7 -1.18 -19.56 -12.35
C ARG A 7 -1.35 -18.35 -13.27
N LEU A 8 -2.19 -18.44 -14.30
CA LEU A 8 -2.50 -17.30 -15.18
C LEU A 8 -3.22 -16.19 -14.43
N VAL A 9 -4.18 -16.53 -13.56
CA VAL A 9 -4.82 -15.55 -12.68
C VAL A 9 -3.80 -14.91 -11.74
N GLY A 10 -2.93 -15.70 -11.11
CA GLY A 10 -1.88 -15.16 -10.25
C GLY A 10 -0.92 -14.23 -10.98
N ALA A 11 -0.52 -14.58 -12.21
CA ALA A 11 0.30 -13.73 -13.06
C ALA A 11 -0.43 -12.43 -13.44
N ALA A 12 -1.73 -12.50 -13.77
CA ALA A 12 -2.54 -11.33 -14.07
C ALA A 12 -2.69 -10.40 -12.87
N LEU A 13 -2.91 -10.95 -11.67
CA LEU A 13 -2.99 -10.19 -10.42
C LEU A 13 -1.63 -9.51 -10.10
N LEU A 14 -0.52 -10.22 -10.29
CA LEU A 14 0.81 -9.65 -10.12
C LEU A 14 1.08 -8.53 -11.12
N ALA A 15 0.70 -8.71 -12.39
CA ALA A 15 0.85 -7.69 -13.41
C ALA A 15 -0.01 -6.45 -13.09
N ALA A 16 -1.27 -6.63 -12.71
CA ALA A 16 -2.14 -5.54 -12.30
C ALA A 16 -1.59 -4.81 -11.06
N GLY A 17 -1.11 -5.55 -10.07
CA GLY A 17 -0.44 -4.98 -8.89
C GLY A 17 0.80 -4.17 -9.26
N ALA A 18 1.67 -4.70 -10.11
CA ALA A 18 2.85 -3.98 -10.59
C ALA A 18 2.48 -2.70 -11.37
N VAL A 19 1.45 -2.75 -12.21
CA VAL A 19 0.94 -1.56 -12.93
C VAL A 19 0.43 -0.51 -11.96
N THR A 20 -0.35 -0.90 -10.94
CA THR A 20 -0.83 0.07 -9.94
C THR A 20 0.31 0.74 -9.16
N PHE A 21 1.37 0.00 -8.81
CA PHE A 21 2.58 0.58 -8.22
C PHE A 21 3.31 1.50 -9.20
N GLY A 22 3.45 1.09 -10.47
CA GLY A 22 4.05 1.92 -11.52
C GLY A 22 3.33 3.25 -11.71
N VAL A 23 2.00 3.24 -11.73
CA VAL A 23 1.20 4.48 -11.79
C VAL A 23 1.36 5.28 -10.50
N ALA A 24 1.36 4.63 -9.33
CA ALA A 24 1.54 5.31 -8.05
C ALA A 24 2.88 6.08 -7.99
N ILE A 25 3.97 5.53 -8.52
CA ILE A 25 5.29 6.21 -8.60
C ILE A 25 5.19 7.56 -9.31
N THR A 26 4.43 7.62 -10.41
CA THR A 26 4.34 8.84 -11.24
C THR A 26 3.53 9.95 -10.60
N ILE A 27 2.68 9.63 -9.62
CA ILE A 27 1.78 10.60 -8.99
C ILE A 27 2.12 10.85 -7.52
N ALA A 28 2.91 9.99 -6.87
CA ALA A 28 3.25 10.11 -5.46
C ALA A 28 3.99 11.42 -5.18
N PRO A 29 3.66 12.12 -4.08
CA PRO A 29 4.47 13.24 -3.60
C PRO A 29 5.90 12.81 -3.32
N VAL A 30 6.87 13.62 -3.73
CA VAL A 30 8.30 13.38 -3.56
C VAL A 30 8.92 14.47 -2.71
N ILE A 31 9.75 14.09 -1.75
CA ILE A 31 10.57 15.02 -0.96
C ILE A 31 11.89 15.24 -1.71
N VAL A 32 12.21 16.50 -2.00
CA VAL A 32 13.47 16.89 -2.63
C VAL A 32 14.46 17.27 -1.52
N PRO A 33 15.60 16.56 -1.40
CA PRO A 33 16.64 16.93 -0.44
C PRO A 33 17.16 18.35 -0.73
N GLU A 34 17.26 19.20 0.30
CA GLU A 34 17.78 20.57 0.13
C GLU A 34 19.22 20.54 -0.43
N VAL A 35 19.45 21.24 -1.53
CA VAL A 35 20.78 21.73 -1.90
C VAL A 35 20.76 23.25 -1.73
N GLY A 36 20.99 23.73 -0.51
CA GLY A 36 21.39 25.12 -0.25
C GLY A 36 20.32 26.18 0.00
N THR A 37 19.14 25.85 0.54
CA THR A 37 18.12 26.83 0.95
C THR A 37 18.28 27.27 2.42
N ALA A 38 17.99 28.54 2.70
CA ALA A 38 18.23 29.18 4.00
C ALA A 38 17.24 28.78 5.12
N SER A 39 16.20 28.00 4.80
CA SER A 39 15.10 27.64 5.72
C SER A 39 15.26 26.29 6.42
N GLY A 40 16.20 25.43 6.01
CA GLY A 40 16.45 24.13 6.64
C GLY A 40 15.28 23.14 6.57
N THR A 41 14.33 23.34 5.65
CA THR A 41 13.09 22.54 5.53
C THR A 41 13.05 21.90 4.15
N PRO A 42 12.95 20.55 4.05
CA PRO A 42 12.95 19.87 2.76
C PRO A 42 11.72 20.24 1.93
N ASP A 43 11.91 20.44 0.63
CA ASP A 43 10.84 20.82 -0.30
C ASP A 43 10.03 19.59 -0.74
N ILE A 44 8.76 19.79 -1.09
CA ILE A 44 7.82 18.71 -1.44
C ILE A 44 7.19 19.00 -2.80
N VAL A 45 7.43 18.09 -3.75
CA VAL A 45 6.81 18.12 -5.07
C VAL A 45 5.55 17.27 -5.05
N VAL A 46 4.38 17.91 -5.17
CA VAL A 46 3.09 17.24 -5.34
C VAL A 46 2.63 17.41 -6.79
N PRO A 47 2.59 16.35 -7.61
CA PRO A 47 2.28 16.48 -9.04
C PRO A 47 0.87 17.05 -9.30
N SER A 48 -0.11 16.68 -8.47
CA SER A 48 -1.47 17.21 -8.53
C SER A 48 -2.20 17.05 -7.19
N PRO A 49 -3.25 17.84 -6.90
CA PRO A 49 -4.07 17.62 -5.70
C PRO A 49 -4.71 16.23 -5.65
N VAL A 50 -5.03 15.66 -6.83
CA VAL A 50 -5.67 14.33 -6.96
C VAL A 50 -4.71 13.21 -6.55
N SER A 51 -3.40 13.43 -6.68
CA SER A 51 -2.36 12.49 -6.25
C SER A 51 -2.49 12.07 -4.79
N LEU A 52 -2.97 12.97 -3.92
CA LEU A 52 -3.14 12.70 -2.49
C LEU A 52 -4.22 11.65 -2.22
N LEU A 53 -5.16 11.47 -3.16
CA LEU A 53 -6.23 10.46 -3.08
C LEU A 53 -5.91 9.23 -3.92
N ALA A 54 -5.32 9.43 -5.09
CA ALA A 54 -5.03 8.35 -6.03
C ALA A 54 -3.85 7.48 -5.57
N ALA A 55 -2.78 8.07 -5.01
CA ALA A 55 -1.63 7.30 -4.51
C ALA A 55 -1.99 6.28 -3.42
N PRO A 56 -2.71 6.62 -2.32
CA PRO A 56 -3.06 5.63 -1.30
C PRO A 56 -4.02 4.57 -1.82
N ALA A 57 -4.93 4.94 -2.73
CA ALA A 57 -5.86 4.02 -3.38
C ALA A 57 -5.12 2.97 -4.23
N LEU A 58 -4.21 3.41 -5.10
CA LEU A 58 -3.42 2.54 -5.97
C LEU A 58 -2.48 1.63 -5.16
N LEU A 59 -1.84 2.16 -4.13
CA LEU A 59 -0.95 1.39 -3.26
C LEU A 59 -1.72 0.35 -2.44
N ALA A 60 -2.89 0.70 -1.89
CA ALA A 60 -3.74 -0.25 -1.17
C ALA A 60 -4.16 -1.41 -2.08
N ALA A 61 -4.75 -1.08 -3.24
CA ALA A 61 -5.20 -2.09 -4.20
C ALA A 61 -4.04 -2.94 -4.72
N GLY A 62 -2.96 -2.29 -5.16
CA GLY A 62 -1.77 -2.96 -5.67
C GLY A 62 -1.18 -3.94 -4.68
N SER A 63 -1.11 -3.57 -3.41
CA SER A 63 -0.52 -4.43 -2.37
C SER A 63 -1.36 -5.69 -2.14
N VAL A 64 -2.68 -5.55 -2.13
CA VAL A 64 -3.61 -6.67 -2.04
C VAL A 64 -3.49 -7.60 -3.26
N LEU A 65 -3.39 -7.02 -4.46
CA LEU A 65 -3.23 -7.77 -5.71
C LEU A 65 -1.87 -8.49 -5.80
N LEU A 66 -0.79 -7.86 -5.34
CA LEU A 66 0.55 -8.47 -5.33
C LEU A 66 0.62 -9.67 -4.39
N VAL A 67 0.09 -9.54 -3.17
CA VAL A 67 0.12 -10.62 -2.18
C VAL A 67 -0.78 -11.78 -2.60
N SER A 68 -1.99 -11.48 -3.09
CA SER A 68 -2.91 -12.51 -3.61
C SER A 68 -2.38 -13.18 -4.88
N GLY A 69 -1.81 -12.40 -5.80
CA GLY A 69 -1.17 -12.89 -7.02
C GLY A 69 0.03 -13.80 -6.73
N GLY A 70 0.87 -13.42 -5.78
CA GLY A 70 2.00 -14.24 -5.35
C GLY A 70 1.58 -15.58 -4.74
N ALA A 71 0.55 -15.58 -3.90
CA ALA A 71 0.01 -16.82 -3.31
C ALA A 71 -0.61 -17.74 -4.38
N THR A 72 -1.46 -17.17 -5.25
CA THR A 72 -2.13 -17.92 -6.32
C THR A 72 -1.15 -18.47 -7.36
N LEU A 73 -0.09 -17.74 -7.71
CA LEU A 73 0.94 -18.20 -8.64
C LEU A 73 1.75 -19.40 -8.09
N ARG A 74 1.97 -19.44 -6.77
CA ARG A 74 2.63 -20.57 -6.09
C ARG A 74 1.69 -21.74 -5.80
N ASP A 75 0.44 -21.66 -6.27
CA ASP A 75 -0.64 -22.60 -5.93
C ASP A 75 -0.89 -22.71 -4.41
N ALA A 76 -0.43 -21.72 -3.63
CA ALA A 76 -0.60 -21.69 -2.19
C ALA A 76 -1.98 -21.13 -1.81
N GLY A 77 -2.57 -21.63 -0.72
CA GLY A 77 -3.68 -20.95 -0.07
C GLY A 77 -3.16 -19.68 0.60
N LEU A 78 -3.79 -18.53 0.37
CA LEU A 78 -3.39 -17.30 1.03
C LEU A 78 -3.81 -17.37 2.51
N SER A 79 -2.86 -17.49 3.43
CA SER A 79 -3.15 -17.44 4.86
C SER A 79 -3.41 -16.00 5.34
N ALA A 80 -4.10 -15.86 6.47
CA ALA A 80 -4.31 -14.55 7.11
C ALA A 80 -2.99 -13.84 7.42
N ARG A 81 -1.96 -14.59 7.86
CA ARG A 81 -0.62 -14.06 8.13
C ARG A 81 0.11 -13.61 6.88
N ALA A 82 -0.03 -14.33 5.77
CA ALA A 82 0.55 -13.89 4.50
C ALA A 82 -0.13 -12.60 3.99
N ALA A 83 -1.44 -12.46 4.23
CA ALA A 83 -2.18 -11.24 3.88
C ALA A 83 -1.71 -10.00 4.66
N LEU A 84 -1.08 -10.15 5.83
CA LEU A 84 -0.47 -9.03 6.58
C LEU A 84 0.70 -8.36 5.83
N LEU A 85 1.24 -9.01 4.79
CA LEU A 85 2.23 -8.38 3.92
C LEU A 85 1.64 -7.23 3.10
N ALA A 86 0.33 -7.24 2.83
CA ALA A 86 -0.31 -6.21 2.01
C ALA A 86 -0.20 -4.80 2.64
N PRO A 87 -0.61 -4.56 3.90
CA PRO A 87 -0.44 -3.24 4.51
C PRO A 87 1.02 -2.81 4.62
N ALA A 88 1.95 -3.74 4.85
CA ALA A 88 3.38 -3.43 4.86
C ALA A 88 3.88 -2.97 3.48
N LEU A 89 3.53 -3.67 2.40
CA LEU A 89 3.92 -3.29 1.04
C LEU A 89 3.39 -1.92 0.63
N GLY A 90 2.14 -1.60 1.00
CA GLY A 90 1.54 -0.31 0.68
C GLY A 90 2.24 0.84 1.41
N ALA A 91 2.51 0.68 2.70
CA ALA A 91 3.22 1.66 3.51
C ALA A 91 4.67 1.86 3.04
N VAL A 92 5.41 0.76 2.81
CA VAL A 92 6.79 0.81 2.33
C VAL A 92 6.85 1.43 0.94
N GLY A 93 5.92 1.10 0.05
CA GLY A 93 5.81 1.71 -1.28
C GLY A 93 5.61 3.23 -1.21
N ALA A 94 4.67 3.70 -0.39
CA ALA A 94 4.45 5.13 -0.18
C ALA A 94 5.69 5.87 0.31
N LEU A 95 6.38 5.33 1.32
CA LEU A 95 7.58 5.93 1.88
C LEU A 95 8.75 5.91 0.89
N ALA A 96 8.91 4.82 0.14
CA ALA A 96 9.92 4.70 -0.90
C ALA A 96 9.69 5.72 -2.03
N PHE A 97 8.45 5.92 -2.46
CA PHE A 97 8.15 6.91 -3.51
C PHE A 97 8.33 8.33 -2.97
N GLY A 98 8.02 8.55 -1.69
CA GLY A 98 8.31 9.78 -0.98
C GLY A 98 9.78 10.20 -0.99
N THR A 99 10.73 9.25 -1.07
CA THR A 99 12.16 9.55 -1.20
C THR A 99 12.64 9.72 -2.64
N GLY A 100 11.76 9.59 -3.62
CA GLY A 100 12.10 9.65 -5.04
C GLY A 100 12.56 8.32 -5.63
N ILE A 101 12.38 7.18 -4.93
CA ILE A 101 12.65 5.86 -5.53
C ILE A 101 11.73 5.64 -6.74
N GLY A 102 12.35 5.44 -7.91
CA GLY A 102 11.64 5.21 -9.17
C GLY A 102 11.23 6.48 -9.91
N THR A 103 11.60 7.66 -9.42
CA THR A 103 11.33 8.95 -10.08
C THR A 103 12.63 9.57 -10.64
N GLU A 104 12.49 10.66 -11.40
CA GLU A 104 13.62 11.43 -11.94
C GLU A 104 14.42 12.21 -10.88
N PHE A 105 13.87 12.36 -9.67
CA PHE A 105 14.49 13.10 -8.57
C PHE A 105 15.65 12.33 -7.91
N GLY A 106 15.86 11.07 -8.28
CA GLY A 106 16.92 10.22 -7.75
C GLY A 106 16.59 9.67 -6.37
N ALA A 107 17.14 8.50 -6.08
CA ALA A 107 16.78 7.67 -4.94
C ALA A 107 17.93 7.54 -3.93
N PRO A 108 18.28 8.58 -3.17
CA PRO A 108 19.28 8.41 -2.15
C PRO A 108 18.69 7.50 -1.06
N LEU A 109 19.15 6.25 -0.97
CA LEU A 109 18.96 5.45 0.26
C LEU A 109 19.48 6.19 1.49
N THR A 110 20.42 7.13 1.28
CA THR A 110 20.88 8.09 2.27
C THR A 110 19.81 9.08 2.76
N ALA A 111 18.69 9.26 2.04
CA ALA A 111 17.52 10.00 2.51
C ALA A 111 16.92 9.39 3.78
N PHE A 112 16.97 8.07 3.93
CA PHE A 112 16.53 7.40 5.16
C PHE A 112 17.51 7.56 6.32
N ALA A 113 18.74 7.97 6.05
CA ALA A 113 19.74 8.28 7.08
C ALA A 113 19.65 9.73 7.58
N ALA A 114 18.99 10.62 6.82
CA ALA A 114 18.80 12.01 7.19
C ALA A 114 17.57 12.18 8.08
N SER A 115 17.77 12.63 9.33
CA SER A 115 16.70 12.81 10.31
C SER A 115 15.60 13.77 9.83
N GLY A 116 15.97 14.90 9.22
CA GLY A 116 15.00 15.86 8.67
C GLY A 116 14.12 15.26 7.57
N THR A 117 14.69 14.46 6.68
CA THR A 117 13.94 13.75 5.64
C THR A 117 13.05 12.66 6.23
N LEU A 118 13.50 11.95 7.26
CA LEU A 118 12.69 10.94 7.95
C LEU A 118 11.49 11.56 8.69
N THR A 119 11.68 12.73 9.30
CA THR A 119 10.57 13.50 9.88
C THR A 119 9.60 13.94 8.78
N ALA A 120 10.09 14.53 7.68
CA ALA A 120 9.23 14.95 6.58
C ALA A 120 8.48 13.79 5.90
N LEU A 121 9.10 12.61 5.79
CA LEU A 121 8.45 11.39 5.30
C LEU A 121 7.33 10.93 6.23
N SER A 122 7.54 10.99 7.54
CA SER A 122 6.60 10.45 8.52
C SER A 122 5.45 11.41 8.86
N THR A 123 5.71 12.71 8.91
CA THR A 123 4.69 13.73 9.24
C THR A 123 4.10 14.42 8.01
N GLY A 124 4.72 14.28 6.84
CA GLY A 124 4.29 14.91 5.60
C GLY A 124 3.32 14.07 4.76
N PRO A 125 3.02 14.52 3.52
CA PRO A 125 2.13 13.81 2.60
C PRO A 125 2.49 12.33 2.38
N PRO A 126 3.78 11.92 2.23
CA PRO A 126 4.12 10.51 2.09
C PRO A 126 3.66 9.65 3.28
N GLY A 127 3.75 10.16 4.50
CA GLY A 127 3.29 9.48 5.72
C GLY A 127 1.79 9.32 5.77
N THR A 128 1.04 10.37 5.38
CA THR A 128 -0.43 10.28 5.27
C THR A 128 -0.87 9.27 4.20
N ILE A 129 -0.17 9.23 3.06
CA ILE A 129 -0.42 8.26 1.97
C ILE A 129 -0.08 6.85 2.43
N ALA A 130 1.03 6.66 3.15
CA ALA A 130 1.41 5.38 3.74
C ALA A 130 0.34 4.87 4.71
N ALA A 131 -0.20 5.74 5.56
CA ALA A 131 -1.28 5.43 6.47
C ALA A 131 -2.57 5.05 5.73
N GLY A 132 -2.97 5.81 4.70
CA GLY A 132 -4.12 5.49 3.86
C GLY A 132 -3.97 4.15 3.12
N ALA A 133 -2.81 3.92 2.50
CA ALA A 133 -2.49 2.68 1.81
C ALA A 133 -2.51 1.47 2.76
N ALA A 134 -1.89 1.62 3.94
CA ALA A 134 -1.89 0.59 4.97
C ALA A 134 -3.32 0.29 5.45
N ALA A 135 -4.09 1.32 5.82
CA ALA A 135 -5.49 1.17 6.25
C ALA A 135 -6.32 0.42 5.20
N GLY A 136 -6.23 0.80 3.92
CA GLY A 136 -6.90 0.10 2.84
C GLY A 136 -6.47 -1.36 2.68
N ALA A 137 -5.16 -1.59 2.67
CA ALA A 137 -4.62 -2.93 2.50
C ALA A 137 -4.86 -3.85 3.71
N THR A 138 -5.14 -3.33 4.92
CA THR A 138 -5.54 -4.16 6.09
C THR A 138 -6.87 -4.89 5.89
N VAL A 139 -7.72 -4.46 4.95
CA VAL A 139 -8.97 -5.17 4.64
C VAL A 139 -8.70 -6.63 4.25
N ALA A 140 -7.63 -6.89 3.49
CA ALA A 140 -7.27 -8.23 3.07
C ALA A 140 -6.95 -9.18 4.24
N PRO A 141 -6.01 -8.88 5.15
CA PRO A 141 -5.76 -9.75 6.31
C PRO A 141 -6.95 -9.81 7.27
N VAL A 142 -7.76 -8.77 7.43
CA VAL A 142 -8.96 -8.82 8.28
C VAL A 142 -9.97 -9.81 7.73
N VAL A 143 -10.29 -9.74 6.43
CA VAL A 143 -11.21 -10.69 5.78
C VAL A 143 -10.65 -12.12 5.84
N ARG A 144 -9.36 -12.31 5.53
CA ARG A 144 -8.75 -13.64 5.64
C ARG A 144 -8.76 -14.16 7.07
N ALA A 145 -8.39 -13.35 8.06
CA ALA A 145 -8.40 -13.74 9.47
C ALA A 145 -9.81 -14.09 9.97
N ALA A 146 -10.83 -13.33 9.57
CA ALA A 146 -12.21 -13.61 9.92
C ALA A 146 -12.71 -14.94 9.32
N THR A 147 -12.43 -15.18 8.04
CA THR A 147 -12.85 -16.42 7.35
C THR A 147 -12.06 -17.67 7.75
N THR A 148 -10.84 -17.50 8.26
CA THR A 148 -10.01 -18.62 8.74
C THR A 148 -9.94 -18.73 10.25
N GLU A 149 -10.73 -17.93 10.99
CA GLU A 149 -10.75 -17.88 12.45
C GLU A 149 -9.35 -17.66 13.10
N ASP A 150 -8.44 -16.94 12.41
CA ASP A 150 -7.10 -16.63 12.95
C ASP A 150 -7.17 -15.35 13.80
N THR A 151 -7.54 -15.52 15.07
CA THR A 151 -7.69 -14.40 16.03
C THR A 151 -6.42 -13.56 16.16
N VAL A 152 -5.23 -14.17 16.09
CA VAL A 152 -3.96 -13.43 16.20
C VAL A 152 -3.80 -12.52 15.00
N ALA A 153 -4.01 -13.03 13.79
CA ALA A 153 -3.95 -12.22 12.58
C ALA A 153 -5.04 -11.12 12.56
N LEU A 154 -6.23 -11.41 13.10
CA LEU A 154 -7.32 -10.44 13.22
C LEU A 154 -6.93 -9.29 14.16
N LEU A 155 -6.35 -9.60 15.32
CA LEU A 155 -5.86 -8.59 16.27
C LEU A 155 -4.75 -7.75 15.67
N VAL A 156 -3.78 -8.37 14.97
CA VAL A 156 -2.71 -7.63 14.29
C VAL A 156 -3.28 -6.75 13.16
N GLY A 157 -4.24 -7.24 12.39
CA GLY A 157 -4.92 -6.45 11.36
C GLY A 157 -5.66 -5.25 11.96
N ALA A 158 -6.38 -5.45 13.07
CA ALA A 158 -7.10 -4.39 13.76
C ALA A 158 -6.17 -3.34 14.37
N THR A 159 -5.06 -3.75 15.00
CA THR A 159 -4.08 -2.80 15.56
C THR A 159 -3.39 -2.00 14.47
N LEU A 160 -3.05 -2.62 13.34
CA LEU A 160 -2.51 -1.90 12.17
C LEU A 160 -3.51 -0.90 11.60
N LEU A 161 -4.80 -1.27 11.51
CA LEU A 161 -5.84 -0.36 11.05
C LEU A 161 -5.98 0.84 12.00
N LEU A 162 -6.05 0.60 13.31
CA LEU A 162 -6.14 1.66 14.32
C LEU A 162 -4.91 2.57 14.31
N ALA A 163 -3.71 2.00 14.20
CA ALA A 163 -2.48 2.78 14.07
C ALA A 163 -2.49 3.63 12.79
N SER A 164 -2.94 3.07 11.67
CA SER A 164 -3.07 3.80 10.41
C SER A 164 -4.07 4.95 10.52
N ILE A 165 -5.21 4.74 11.19
CA ILE A 165 -6.20 5.80 11.44
C ILE A 165 -5.63 6.90 12.33
N ALA A 166 -4.88 6.54 13.38
CA ALA A 166 -4.25 7.52 14.27
C ALA A 166 -3.26 8.41 13.49
N VAL A 167 -2.39 7.80 12.69
CA VAL A 167 -1.39 8.50 11.87
C VAL A 167 -2.04 9.32 10.75
N GLY A 168 -3.07 8.79 10.09
CA GLY A 168 -3.75 9.45 8.96
C GLY A 168 -4.89 10.38 9.37
N SER A 169 -5.10 10.63 10.66
CA SER A 169 -6.28 11.36 11.17
C SER A 169 -6.40 12.79 10.64
N GLU A 170 -5.27 13.43 10.31
CA GLU A 170 -5.22 14.77 9.71
C GLU A 170 -5.69 14.79 8.25
N SER A 171 -5.82 13.63 7.60
CA SER A 171 -6.25 13.50 6.22
C SER A 171 -7.28 12.38 6.04
N PRO A 172 -8.53 12.57 6.52
CA PRO A 172 -9.56 11.52 6.50
C PRO A 172 -9.92 11.08 5.07
N LEU A 173 -9.77 11.95 4.08
CA LEU A 173 -10.01 11.60 2.68
C LEU A 173 -8.99 10.60 2.13
N THR A 174 -7.73 10.70 2.56
CA THR A 174 -6.65 9.77 2.19
C THR A 174 -6.91 8.38 2.78
N LEU A 175 -7.36 8.33 4.05
CA LEU A 175 -7.84 7.10 4.70
C LEU A 175 -9.04 6.50 3.97
N ALA A 176 -10.03 7.33 3.60
CA ALA A 176 -11.21 6.88 2.89
C ALA A 176 -10.86 6.34 1.49
N ALA A 177 -10.00 7.03 0.74
CA ALA A 177 -9.56 6.59 -0.58
C ALA A 177 -8.84 5.23 -0.52
N GLY A 178 -7.88 5.09 0.40
CA GLY A 178 -7.22 3.80 0.65
C GLY A 178 -8.21 2.71 1.07
N GLY A 179 -9.05 3.00 2.07
CA GLY A 179 -10.07 2.10 2.61
C GLY A 179 -11.03 1.55 1.56
N VAL A 180 -11.67 2.45 0.79
CA VAL A 180 -12.61 2.09 -0.28
C VAL A 180 -11.93 1.20 -1.32
N THR A 181 -10.73 1.58 -1.76
CA THR A 181 -10.05 0.85 -2.83
C THR A 181 -9.53 -0.51 -2.36
N GLY A 182 -9.09 -0.62 -1.10
CA GLY A 182 -8.76 -1.89 -0.47
C GLY A 182 -9.96 -2.84 -0.38
N ALA A 183 -11.13 -2.32 0.01
CA ALA A 183 -12.37 -3.08 0.02
C ALA A 183 -12.80 -3.52 -1.39
N LEU A 184 -12.68 -2.64 -2.38
CA LEU A 184 -12.96 -2.98 -3.78
C LEU A 184 -12.00 -4.04 -4.31
N ALA A 185 -10.71 -3.99 -3.97
CA ALA A 185 -9.72 -4.99 -4.36
C ALA A 185 -10.08 -6.36 -3.79
N VAL A 186 -10.43 -6.44 -2.50
CA VAL A 186 -10.90 -7.69 -1.88
C VAL A 186 -12.21 -8.16 -2.49
N GLY A 187 -13.15 -7.26 -2.78
CA GLY A 187 -14.39 -7.58 -3.48
C GLY A 187 -14.17 -8.13 -4.89
N ALA A 188 -13.20 -7.60 -5.64
CA ALA A 188 -12.80 -8.14 -6.93
C ALA A 188 -12.18 -9.54 -6.80
N LEU A 189 -11.35 -9.75 -5.78
CA LEU A 189 -10.79 -11.07 -5.48
C LEU A 189 -11.87 -12.09 -5.09
N TRP A 190 -12.94 -11.65 -4.43
CA TRP A 190 -14.11 -12.50 -4.17
C TRP A 190 -14.79 -12.98 -5.45
N ALA A 191 -14.91 -12.12 -6.47
CA ALA A 191 -15.47 -12.51 -7.76
C ALA A 191 -14.58 -13.48 -8.55
N ILE A 192 -13.25 -13.36 -8.42
CA ILE A 192 -12.27 -14.13 -9.20
C ILE A 192 -11.89 -15.46 -8.52
N ASP A 193 -11.75 -15.46 -7.19
CA ASP A 193 -11.38 -16.60 -6.36
C ASP A 193 -12.28 -16.71 -5.11
N PRO A 194 -13.57 -17.08 -5.29
CA PRO A 194 -14.52 -17.12 -4.19
C PRO A 194 -14.18 -18.16 -3.13
N ALA A 195 -13.46 -19.24 -3.50
CA ALA A 195 -13.06 -20.26 -2.54
C ALA A 195 -12.10 -19.72 -1.47
N THR A 196 -11.30 -18.70 -1.81
CA THR A 196 -10.36 -18.06 -0.88
C THR A 196 -10.96 -16.83 -0.19
N TRP A 197 -11.87 -16.09 -0.82
CA TRP A 197 -12.26 -14.75 -0.33
C TRP A 197 -13.72 -14.62 0.10
N ARG A 198 -14.56 -15.63 -0.13
CA ARG A 198 -15.95 -15.61 0.32
C ARG A 198 -16.02 -15.87 1.83
N PRO A 199 -16.75 -15.04 2.60
CA PRO A 199 -17.10 -15.36 3.98
C PRO A 199 -18.00 -16.58 4.10
#